data_AF-A0A0F8Z5F7-F1
#
_entry.id   AF-A0A0F8Z5F7-F1
#
_cell.length_a   1.000
_cell.length_b   1.000
_cell.length_c   1.000
_cell.angle_alpha   90.00
_cell.angle_beta   90.00
_cell.angle_gamma   90.00
#
_symmetry.space_group_name_H-M   'P 1'
#
loop_
_entity.id
_entity.type
_entity.pdbx_description
1 polymer ?
#
loop_
_entity_poly.entity_id
_entity_poly.type
_entity_poly.pdbx_seq_one_letter_code
_entity_poly.pdbx_strand_id
1 'polypeptide(L)' 'VSDDEIRAAMKTLVLEEKIVAEPAGAASFAALLSDKIAFENGQNIVCILSGSNVDDDLLKSVINE' A
#
# COMPACT_ATOMS: atom_id res chain seq x y z
N VAL A 1 -9.19 0.17 6.40
CA VAL A 1 -8.51 1.20 5.60
C VAL A 1 -9.47 1.68 4.53
N SER A 2 -9.46 2.97 4.19
CA SER A 2 -10.27 3.53 3.09
C SER A 2 -9.58 3.35 1.74
N ASP A 3 -10.32 3.60 0.65
CA ASP A 3 -9.77 3.57 -0.71
C ASP A 3 -8.66 4.60 -0.91
N ASP A 4 -8.78 5.79 -0.31
CA ASP A 4 -7.74 6.83 -0.35
C ASP A 4 -6.47 6.39 0.37
N GLU A 5 -6.60 5.75 1.54
CA GLU A 5 -5.47 5.18 2.30
C GLU A 5 -4.79 4.07 1.49
N ILE A 6 -5.56 3.23 0.79
CA ILE A 6 -5.02 2.19 -0.10
C ILE A 6 -4.28 2.81 -1.30
N ARG A 7 -4.85 3.84 -1.94
CA ARG A 7 -4.21 4.54 -3.07
C ARG A 7 -2.89 5.19 -2.66
N ALA A 8 -2.86 5.86 -1.50
CA ALA A 8 -1.63 6.42 -0.95
C ALA A 8 -0.57 5.32 -0.72
N ALA A 9 -0.97 4.19 -0.12
CA ALA A 9 -0.08 3.05 0.09
C ALA A 9 0.46 2.46 -1.21
N MET A 10 -0.41 2.28 -2.23
CA MET A 10 0.00 1.83 -3.56
C MET A 10 1.00 2.81 -4.19
N LYS A 11 0.77 4.11 -4.08
CA LYS A 11 1.68 5.14 -4.59
C LYS A 11 3.04 5.07 -3.92
N THR A 12 3.10 4.97 -2.58
CA THR A 12 4.35 4.79 -1.83
C THR A 12 5.07 3.51 -2.23
N LEU A 13 4.37 2.38 -2.32
CA LEU A 13 4.97 1.11 -2.74
C LEU A 13 5.64 1.21 -4.12
N VAL A 14 4.98 1.87 -5.08
CA VAL A 14 5.52 1.98 -6.45
C VAL A 14 6.62 3.04 -6.55
N LEU A 15 6.43 4.22 -5.96
CA LEU A 15 7.34 5.35 -6.14
C LEU A 15 8.55 5.30 -5.22
N GLU A 16 8.43 4.74 -4.02
CA GLU A 16 9.51 4.70 -3.03
C GLU A 16 10.12 3.30 -2.96
N GLU A 17 9.30 2.28 -2.75
CA GLU A 17 9.76 0.90 -2.56
C GLU A 17 10.00 0.13 -3.88
N LYS A 18 9.56 0.69 -5.02
CA LYS A 18 9.64 0.08 -6.37
C LYS A 18 8.94 -1.27 -6.48
N ILE A 19 7.90 -1.48 -5.67
CA ILE A 19 7.05 -2.67 -5.67
C ILE A 19 5.67 -2.30 -6.23
N VAL A 20 5.19 -3.05 -7.21
CA VAL A 20 3.81 -2.94 -7.70
C VAL A 20 2.92 -3.88 -6.90
N ALA A 21 1.83 -3.35 -6.34
CA ALA A 21 0.81 -4.12 -5.65
C ALA A 21 -0.58 -3.73 -6.17
N GLU A 22 -1.49 -4.69 -6.21
CA GLU A 22 -2.91 -4.42 -6.46
C GLU A 22 -3.56 -3.81 -5.19
N PRO A 23 -4.76 -3.19 -5.28
CA PRO A 23 -5.39 -2.54 -4.12
C PRO A 23 -5.53 -3.45 -2.90
N ALA A 24 -6.00 -4.69 -3.08
CA ALA A 24 -6.12 -5.66 -1.99
C ALA A 24 -4.74 -6.08 -1.43
N GLY A 25 -3.73 -6.23 -2.30
CA GLY A 25 -2.36 -6.53 -1.91
C GLY A 25 -1.70 -5.43 -1.09
N ALA A 26 -2.06 -4.16 -1.32
CA ALA A 26 -1.55 -3.02 -0.57
C ALA A 26 -2.24 -2.78 0.79
N ALA A 27 -3.35 -3.47 1.09
CA ALA A 27 -4.19 -3.17 2.25
C ALA A 27 -3.47 -3.31 3.60
N SER A 28 -2.57 -4.29 3.74
CA SER A 28 -1.80 -4.50 4.97
C SER A 28 -0.79 -3.37 5.21
N PHE A 29 -0.14 -2.89 4.14
CA PHE A 29 0.77 -1.76 4.18
C PHE A 29 0.02 -0.44 4.41
N ALA A 30 -1.15 -0.27 3.79
CA ALA A 30 -2.02 0.88 4.02
C ALA A 30 -2.44 1.02 5.48
N ALA A 31 -2.75 -0.11 6.15
CA ALA A 31 -3.15 -0.11 7.55
C ALA A 31 -2.00 0.31 8.47
N LEU A 32 -0.77 -0.08 8.13
CA LEU A 32 0.43 0.35 8.83
C LEU A 32 0.70 1.85 8.61
N LEU A 33 0.66 2.32 7.34
CA LEU A 33 0.95 3.71 6.98
C LEU A 33 -0.07 4.71 7.51
N SER A 34 -1.32 4.26 7.72
CA SER A 34 -2.43 5.09 8.19
C SER A 34 -2.67 4.96 9.71
N ASP A 35 -1.66 4.47 10.46
CA ASP A 35 -1.70 4.29 11.91
C ASP A 35 -2.93 3.52 12.44
N LYS A 36 -3.45 2.56 11.65
CA LYS A 36 -4.63 1.75 12.03
C LYS A 36 -4.27 0.53 12.87
N ILE A 37 -2.99 0.24 13.04
CA ILE A 37 -2.49 -0.91 13.79
C ILE A 37 -1.66 -0.39 14.96
N ALA A 38 -1.97 -0.85 16.17
CA ALA A 38 -1.16 -0.56 17.34
C ALA A 38 0.06 -1.49 17.38
N PHE A 39 1.24 -0.93 17.62
CA PHE A 39 2.49 -1.66 17.82
C PHE A 39 3.42 -0.88 18.76
N GLU A 40 4.36 -1.58 19.37
CA GLU A 40 5.35 -0.97 20.24
C GLU A 40 6.54 -0.42 19.45
N ASN A 41 7.20 0.61 19.98
CA ASN A 41 8.40 1.14 19.34
C ASN A 41 9.51 0.07 19.32
N GLY A 42 10.14 -0.13 18.17
CA GLY A 42 11.15 -1.17 17.95
C GLY A 42 10.59 -2.57 17.68
N GLN A 43 9.26 -2.74 17.61
CA GLN A 43 8.65 -3.99 17.20
C GLN A 43 8.89 -4.26 15.71
N ASN A 44 9.27 -5.50 15.36
CA ASN A 44 9.38 -5.92 13.97
C ASN A 44 8.00 -6.21 13.38
N ILE A 45 7.69 -5.60 12.24
CA ILE A 45 6.39 -5.72 11.56
C ILE A 45 6.61 -6.25 10.15
N VAL A 46 5.71 -7.13 9.70
CA VAL A 46 5.72 -7.68 8.35
C VAL A 46 4.37 -7.39 7.68
N CYS A 47 4.39 -6.64 6.58
CA CYS A 47 3.24 -6.45 5.70
C CYS A 47 3.31 -7.48 4.58
N ILE A 48 2.24 -8.25 4.40
CA ILE A 48 2.12 -9.18 3.27
C ILE A 48 1.51 -8.44 2.09
N LEU A 49 2.25 -8.40 0.98
CA LEU A 49 1.77 -7.93 -0.32
C LEU A 49 1.35 -9.15 -1.14
N SER A 50 0.05 -9.45 -1.16
CA SER A 50 -0.46 -10.74 -1.67
C SER A 50 -0.45 -10.87 -3.19
N GLY A 51 -0.51 -9.76 -3.93
CA GLY A 51 -0.68 -9.76 -5.37
C GLY A 51 -0.43 -8.40 -6.03
N SER A 52 -0.23 -8.43 -7.34
CA SER A 52 0.15 -7.27 -8.16
C SER A 52 -0.58 -7.19 -9.49
N ASN A 53 -1.73 -7.87 -9.62
CA ASN A 53 -2.50 -7.90 -10.86
C ASN A 53 -3.37 -6.63 -11.00
N VAL A 54 -2.68 -5.50 -11.17
CA VAL A 54 -3.29 -4.17 -11.28
C VAL A 54 -3.47 -3.76 -12.73
N ASP A 55 -4.59 -3.10 -13.03
CA ASP A 55 -4.85 -2.51 -14.34
C ASP A 55 -3.94 -1.31 -14.59
N ASP A 56 -3.40 -1.20 -15.82
CA ASP A 56 -2.48 -0.13 -16.23
C ASP A 56 -3.05 1.28 -16.01
N ASP A 57 -4.33 1.49 -16.26
CA ASP A 57 -4.95 2.81 -16.13
C ASP A 57 -5.21 3.16 -14.67
N LEU A 58 -5.55 2.16 -13.84
CA LEU A 58 -5.61 2.36 -12.39
C LEU A 58 -4.23 2.73 -11.84
N LEU A 59 -3.19 1.98 -12.22
CA LEU A 59 -1.83 2.24 -11.75
C LEU A 59 -1.35 3.64 -12.16
N LYS A 60 -1.61 4.06 -13.41
CA LYS A 60 -1.32 5.43 -13.86
C LYS A 60 -2.10 6.47 -13.05
N SER A 61 -3.38 6.23 -12.74
CA SER A 61 -4.17 7.17 -11.93
C SER A 61 -3.57 7.37 -10.54
N VAL A 62 -3.16 6.28 -9.89
CA VAL A 62 -2.57 6.30 -8.54
C VAL A 62 -1.21 7.00 -8.52
N ILE A 63 -0.40 6.84 -9.57
CA ILE A 63 0.92 7.47 -9.67
C ILE A 63 0.81 8.99 -9.92
N ASN A 64 -0.20 9.41 -10.70
CA ASN A 64 -0.32 10.79 -11.19
C ASN A 64 -1.25 11.69 -10.34
N GLU A 65 -2.04 11.14 -9.42
CA GLU A 65 -2.70 11.89 -8.33
C GLU A 65 -1.67 12.45 -7.35
#